data_AF-K9JTA5-F1
#
_entry.id   AF-K9JTA5-F1
#
_cell.length_a   1.000
_cell.length_b   1.000
_cell.length_c   1.000
_cell.angle_alpha   90.00
_cell.angle_beta   90.00
_cell.angle_gamma   90.00
#
_symmetry.space_group_name_H-M   'P 1'
#
loop_
_entity.id
_entity.type
_entity.pdbx_description
1 polymer ?
#
loop_
_entity_poly.entity_id
_entity_poly.type
_entity_poly.pdbx_seq_one_letter_code
_entity_poly.pdbx_strand_id
1 'polypeptide(L)' 'FELLNEPVFIQKPDDWYALQSKVVQAIHKQDPKRTIMVSPTYWSNIDTLQKMSVLPEKNLNYTFHYYNP' A
#
# COMPACT_ATOMS: atom_id res chain seq x y z
N PHE A 1 -1.04 -11.43 -2.03
CA PHE A 1 0.29 -10.84 -2.28
C PHE A 1 0.47 -9.69 -1.33
N GLU A 2 1.67 -9.48 -0.82
CA GLU A 2 2.10 -8.19 -0.29
C GLU A 2 3.03 -7.58 -1.35
N LEU A 3 2.83 -6.30 -1.66
CA LEU A 3 3.57 -5.68 -2.75
C LEU A 3 4.99 -5.28 -2.34
N LEU A 4 5.13 -4.71 -1.15
CA LEU A 4 6.41 -4.28 -0.61
C LEU A 4 6.32 -4.15 0.90
N ASN A 5 7.22 -4.84 1.59
CA ASN A 5 7.45 -4.65 3.02
C ASN A 5 8.14 -3.30 3.26
N GLU A 6 7.59 -2.53 4.19
CA GLU A 6 8.17 -1.29 4.74
C GLU A 6 8.67 -0.25 3.70
N PRO A 7 7.79 0.34 2.89
CA PRO A 7 8.17 1.38 1.94
C PRO A 7 8.68 2.66 2.65
N VAL A 8 9.82 3.20 2.20
CA VAL A 8 10.52 4.35 2.85
C VAL A 8 10.35 5.66 2.06
N PHE A 9 9.31 5.83 1.24
CA PHE A 9 9.10 7.04 0.43
C PHE A 9 8.73 8.27 1.29
N ILE A 10 9.67 8.73 2.13
CA ILE A 10 9.49 9.76 3.17
C ILE A 10 9.28 11.14 2.56
N GLN A 11 10.11 11.51 1.57
CA GLN A 11 10.06 12.84 0.97
C GLN A 11 8.93 12.98 -0.07
N LYS A 12 8.45 11.86 -0.61
CA LYS A 12 7.46 11.81 -1.70
C LYS A 12 6.51 10.63 -1.51
N PRO A 13 5.64 10.65 -0.48
CA PRO A 13 4.79 9.52 -0.17
C PRO A 13 3.80 9.17 -1.29
N ASP A 14 3.35 10.18 -2.04
CA ASP A 14 2.44 9.99 -3.17
C ASP A 14 3.06 9.19 -4.32
N ASP A 15 4.38 9.23 -4.49
CA ASP A 15 5.08 8.41 -5.49
C ASP A 15 4.89 6.92 -5.18
N TRP A 16 4.92 6.53 -3.90
CA TRP A 16 4.64 5.17 -3.48
C TRP A 16 3.19 4.79 -3.74
N TYR A 17 2.22 5.65 -3.39
CA TYR A 17 0.81 5.34 -3.57
C TYR A 17 0.44 5.21 -5.05
N ALA A 18 0.99 6.07 -5.92
CA ALA A 18 0.83 5.98 -7.36
C ALA A 18 1.47 4.71 -7.94
N LEU A 19 2.67 4.34 -7.49
CA LEU A 19 3.33 3.09 -7.92
C LEU A 19 2.55 1.87 -7.46
N GLN A 20 2.14 1.85 -6.19
CA GLN A 20 1.37 0.78 -5.58
C GLN A 20 0.06 0.53 -6.33
N SER A 21 -0.71 1.58 -6.65
CA SER A 21 -1.93 1.47 -7.48
C SER A 21 -1.64 0.89 -8.86
N LYS A 22 -0.57 1.31 -9.54
CA LYS A 22 -0.17 0.73 -10.85
C LYS A 22 0.14 -0.76 -10.76
N VAL A 23 0.81 -1.19 -9.68
CA VAL A 23 1.13 -2.61 -9.46
C VAL A 23 -0.15 -3.42 -9.17
N VAL A 24 -1.06 -2.90 -8.34
CA VAL A 24 -2.38 -3.52 -8.11
C VAL A 24 -3.12 -3.72 -9.43
N GLN A 25 -3.22 -2.67 -10.26
CA GLN A 25 -3.89 -2.73 -11.56
C GLN A 25 -3.24 -3.77 -12.50
N ALA A 26 -1.90 -3.84 -12.51
CA ALA A 26 -1.20 -4.83 -13.33
C ALA A 26 -1.51 -6.27 -12.90
N ILE A 27 -1.59 -6.53 -11.59
CA ILE A 27 -1.96 -7.85 -11.06
C ILE A 27 -3.43 -8.16 -11.34
N HIS A 28 -4.35 -7.22 -11.08
CA HIS A 28 -5.78 -7.43 -11.30
C HIS A 28 -6.17 -7.60 -12.77
N LYS A 29 -5.37 -7.09 -13.72
CA LYS A 29 -5.56 -7.41 -15.15
C LYS A 29 -5.45 -8.91 -15.43
N GLN A 30 -4.66 -9.65 -14.64
CA GLN A 30 -4.45 -11.09 -14.80
C GLN A 30 -5.27 -11.92 -13.81
N ASP A 31 -5.44 -11.43 -12.57
CA ASP A 31 -6.21 -12.09 -11.51
C ASP A 31 -7.13 -11.06 -10.81
N PRO A 32 -8.32 -10.76 -11.39
CA PRO A 32 -9.20 -9.68 -10.91
C PRO A 32 -9.76 -9.87 -9.50
N LYS A 33 -9.76 -11.11 -8.99
CA LYS A 33 -10.30 -11.46 -7.67
C LYS A 33 -9.21 -11.55 -6.60
N ARG A 34 -7.94 -11.39 -6.97
CA ARG A 34 -6.83 -11.48 -6.04
C ARG A 34 -6.92 -10.41 -4.95
N THR A 35 -6.95 -10.85 -3.70
CA THR A 35 -6.72 -9.94 -2.57
C THR A 35 -5.23 -9.57 -2.49
N ILE A 36 -4.98 -8.26 -2.43
CA ILE A 36 -3.62 -7.69 -2.38
C ILE A 36 -3.48 -6.87 -1.11
N MET A 37 -2.38 -7.09 -0.40
CA MET A 37 -2.00 -6.31 0.77
C MET A 37 -1.20 -5.09 0.32
N VAL A 38 -1.68 -3.93 0.73
CA VAL A 38 -1.10 -2.61 0.45
C VAL A 38 -0.70 -1.95 1.76
N SER A 39 0.36 -1.16 1.73
CA SER A 39 0.93 -0.52 2.93
C SER A 39 1.16 0.97 2.71
N PRO A 40 1.15 1.79 3.77
CA PRO A 40 1.54 3.18 3.65
C PRO A 40 3.07 3.30 3.57
N THR A 41 3.55 4.53 3.51
CA THR A 41 4.99 4.82 3.60
C THR A 41 5.52 4.73 5.03
N TYR A 42 6.75 5.22 5.28
CA TYR A 42 7.38 5.25 6.60
C TYR A 42 7.38 3.88 7.30
N TRP A 43 7.89 2.85 6.63
CA TRP A 43 7.94 1.48 7.20
C TRP A 43 6.56 0.95 7.58
N SER A 44 5.57 1.20 6.72
CA SER A 44 4.20 0.76 6.95
C SER A 44 3.60 1.32 8.27
N ASN A 45 3.89 2.56 8.60
CA ASN A 45 3.51 3.16 9.89
C ASN A 45 2.01 3.57 9.95
N ILE A 46 1.38 3.38 11.12
CA ILE A 46 -0.05 3.66 11.34
C ILE A 46 -0.46 5.13 11.10
N ASP A 47 0.37 6.11 11.47
CA ASP A 47 0.07 7.53 11.29
C ASP A 47 0.05 7.90 9.80
N THR A 48 0.89 7.24 9.00
CA THR A 48 0.89 7.42 7.56
C THR A 48 -0.21 6.62 6.86
N LEU A 49 -0.66 5.49 7.44
CA LEU A 49 -1.86 4.80 6.98
C LEU A 49 -3.10 5.68 7.13
N GLN A 50 -3.24 6.36 8.27
CA GLN A 50 -4.36 7.27 8.52
C GLN A 50 -4.43 8.46 7.55
N LYS A 51 -3.28 8.87 6.99
CA LYS A 51 -3.17 9.98 6.02
C LYS A 51 -3.23 9.51 4.57
N MET A 52 -2.99 8.22 4.32
CA MET A 52 -3.01 7.64 3.00
C MET A 52 -4.43 7.67 2.44
N SER A 53 -4.58 8.17 1.22
CA SER A 53 -5.85 8.09 0.51
C SER A 53 -6.16 6.64 0.16
N VAL A 54 -7.43 6.26 0.30
CA VAL A 54 -7.92 4.95 -0.13
C VAL A 54 -7.65 4.79 -1.63
N LEU A 55 -6.92 3.74 -1.99
CA LEU A 55 -6.68 3.41 -3.38
C LEU A 55 -8.01 3.03 -4.05
N PRO A 56 -8.23 3.44 -5.32
CA PRO A 56 -9.52 3.23 -6.00
C PRO A 56 -9.81 1.77 -6.34
N GLU A 57 -8.81 0.88 -6.29
CA GLU A 57 -8.96 -0.53 -6.59
C GLU A 57 -9.69 -1.32 -5.48
N LYS A 58 -10.31 -2.43 -5.87
CA LYS A 58 -11.06 -3.31 -4.96
C LYS A 58 -10.19 -4.46 -4.47
N ASN A 59 -10.68 -5.25 -3.52
CA ASN A 59 -10.00 -6.43 -2.98
C ASN A 59 -8.62 -6.10 -2.37
N LEU A 60 -8.56 -5.03 -1.59
CA LEU A 60 -7.34 -4.59 -0.91
C LEU A 60 -7.44 -4.82 0.59
N ASN A 61 -6.36 -5.32 1.19
CA ASN A 61 -6.14 -5.32 2.64
C ASN A 61 -5.07 -4.28 2.94
N TYR A 62 -5.34 -3.33 3.85
CA TYR A 62 -4.34 -2.37 4.30
C TYR A 62 -3.59 -2.93 5.49
N THR A 63 -2.26 -2.90 5.44
CA THR A 63 -1.39 -3.36 6.52
C THR A 63 -0.58 -2.22 7.11
N PHE A 64 -0.21 -2.39 8.38
CA PHE A 64 0.71 -1.51 9.08
C PHE A 64 1.54 -2.31 10.07
N HIS A 65 2.70 -1.79 10.42
CA HIS A 65 3.56 -2.30 11.48
C HIS A 65 3.46 -1.38 12.69
N TYR A 66 3.50 -1.98 13.89
CA TYR A 66 3.48 -1.24 15.14
C TYR A 66 4.53 -1.83 16.09
N TYR A 67 5.59 -1.07 16.29
CA TYR A 67 6.71 -1.41 17.17
C TYR A 67 6.92 -0.37 18.29
N ASN A 68 6.01 0.61 18.41
CA ASN A 68 6.04 1.55 19.52
C ASN A 68 5.64 0.83 20.82
N PRO A 69 6.16 1.27 21.99
CA PRO A 69 5.75 0.74 23.28
C PRO A 69 4.25 0.89 23.56
#